data_AF-A0A7C2SW82-F1
#
_entry.id   AF-A0A7C2SW82-F1
#
_cell.length_a   1.000
_cell.length_b   1.000
_cell.length_c   1.000
_cell.angle_alpha   90.00
_cell.angle_beta   90.00
_cell.angle_gamma   90.00
#
_symmetry.space_group_name_H-M   'P 1'
#
loop_
_entity.id
_entity.type
_entity.pdbx_description
1 polymer ?
#
loop_
_entity_poly.entity_id
_entity_poly.type
_entity_poly.pdbx_seq_one_letter_code
_entity_poly.pdbx_strand_id
1 'polypeptide(L)'
;MEQRLSARSRIYLALIGIAALFVGVLLYLVDRPPGDTYFVQRSLEWLSLHGDVPALFGTLGHVLPGFIHPFSFSLITAGLAGPTRRGAAVICLAWFFLNTLFELGQKYKDITANLVPGWFGRVPYLENTEAFFRRGIFDPWDITAMAAGAATAFIIIAVSLTGRTGHPLRGWRPAGTAKK
;
A
#
# COMPACT_ATOMS: atom_id res chain seq x y z
N MET A 1 27.80 1.58 7.75
CA MET A 1 27.05 2.86 7.66
C MET A 1 25.63 2.52 7.22
N GLU A 2 24.63 2.65 8.11
CA GLU A 2 23.24 2.39 7.71
C GLU A 2 22.75 3.50 6.78
N GLN A 3 22.38 3.14 5.55
CA GLN A 3 21.76 4.07 4.62
C GLN A 3 20.37 4.46 5.16
N ARG A 4 20.09 5.77 5.17
CA ARG A 4 18.80 6.34 5.56
C ARG A 4 18.27 7.20 4.42
N LEU A 5 16.96 7.29 4.30
CA LEU A 5 16.30 8.07 3.25
C LEU A 5 16.53 9.58 3.41
N SER A 6 16.61 10.29 2.29
CA SER A 6 16.57 11.76 2.28
C SER A 6 15.15 12.26 2.59
N ALA A 7 15.00 13.50 3.07
CA ALA A 7 13.69 14.12 3.28
C ALA A 7 12.86 14.16 1.98
N ARG A 8 13.52 14.48 0.86
CA ARG A 8 12.88 14.51 -0.46
C ARG A 8 12.39 13.12 -0.91
N SER A 9 13.22 12.09 -0.75
CA SER A 9 12.83 10.70 -1.06
C SER A 9 11.64 10.25 -0.22
N ARG A 10 11.62 10.60 1.07
CA ARG A 10 10.51 10.28 1.99
C ARG A 10 9.18 10.86 1.51
N ILE A 11 9.19 12.13 1.10
CA ILE A 11 8.02 12.80 0.54
C ILE A 11 7.54 12.09 -0.72
N TYR A 12 8.45 11.78 -1.65
CA TYR A 12 8.05 11.06 -2.88
C TYR A 12 7.47 9.68 -2.61
N LEU A 13 8.04 8.90 -1.69
CA LEU A 13 7.49 7.59 -1.33
C LEU A 13 6.06 7.72 -0.80
N ALA A 14 5.81 8.68 0.10
CA ALA A 14 4.48 8.94 0.62
C ALA A 14 3.50 9.35 -0.50
N LEU A 15 3.90 10.26 -1.38
CA LEU A 15 3.07 10.72 -2.50
C LEU A 15 2.75 9.60 -3.50
N ILE A 16 3.73 8.76 -3.84
CA ILE A 16 3.51 7.61 -4.73
C ILE A 16 2.52 6.63 -4.10
N GLY A 17 2.68 6.32 -2.81
CA GLY A 17 1.75 5.43 -2.11
C GLY A 17 0.34 6.02 -2.02
N ILE A 18 0.20 7.33 -1.76
CA ILE A 18 -1.10 8.02 -1.76
C ILE A 18 -1.74 7.99 -3.16
N ALA A 19 -0.97 8.27 -4.20
CA ALA A 19 -1.45 8.22 -5.58
C ALA A 19 -1.94 6.81 -5.96
N ALA A 20 -1.23 5.77 -5.54
CA ALA A 20 -1.65 4.39 -5.76
C ALA A 20 -2.96 4.04 -5.02
N LEU A 21 -3.19 4.55 -3.82
CA LEU A 21 -4.50 4.41 -3.16
C LEU A 21 -5.62 5.09 -3.95
N PHE A 22 -5.38 6.27 -4.54
CA PHE A 22 -6.37 6.93 -5.39
C PHE A 22 -6.70 6.10 -6.64
N VAL A 23 -5.72 5.38 -7.22
CA VAL A 23 -5.99 4.41 -8.30
C VAL A 23 -6.91 3.29 -7.80
N GLY A 24 -6.70 2.80 -6.57
CA GLY A 24 -7.60 1.83 -5.94
C GLY A 24 -9.01 2.36 -5.75
N VAL A 25 -9.16 3.60 -5.26
CA VAL A 25 -10.47 4.27 -5.14
C VAL A 25 -11.14 4.41 -6.50
N LEU A 26 -10.39 4.82 -7.53
CA LEU A 26 -10.91 4.94 -8.89
C LEU A 26 -11.45 3.61 -9.43
N LEU A 27 -10.74 2.51 -9.20
CA LEU A 27 -11.22 1.17 -9.52
C LEU A 27 -12.57 0.88 -8.86
N TYR A 28 -12.72 1.19 -7.58
CA TYR A 28 -13.97 0.96 -6.87
C TYR A 28 -15.12 1.84 -7.37
N LEU A 29 -14.84 3.07 -7.81
CA LEU A 29 -15.87 3.98 -8.33
C LEU A 29 -16.37 3.60 -9.73
N VAL A 30 -15.50 3.01 -10.56
CA VAL A 30 -15.79 2.74 -11.98
C VAL A 30 -16.17 1.28 -12.23
N ASP A 31 -15.39 0.34 -11.68
CA ASP A 31 -15.49 -1.07 -12.07
C ASP A 31 -16.38 -1.90 -11.11
N ARG A 32 -16.67 -1.39 -9.91
CA ARG A 32 -17.44 -2.12 -8.89
C ARG A 32 -18.78 -1.47 -8.62
N PRO A 33 -19.86 -2.27 -8.45
CA PRO A 33 -21.13 -1.75 -7.99
C PRO A 33 -20.96 -1.03 -6.64
N PRO A 34 -21.62 0.13 -6.43
CA PRO A 34 -21.53 0.86 -5.16
C PRO A 34 -22.02 0.01 -3.99
N GLY A 35 -23.06 -0.84 -4.19
CA GLY A 35 -23.59 -1.73 -3.16
C GLY A 35 -22.65 -2.83 -2.67
N ASP A 36 -21.62 -3.17 -3.46
CA ASP A 36 -20.62 -4.20 -3.09
C ASP A 36 -19.44 -3.60 -2.31
N THR A 37 -19.37 -2.27 -2.23
CA THR A 37 -18.21 -1.54 -1.71
C THR A 37 -18.64 -0.57 -0.62
N TYR A 38 -18.50 -1.01 0.63
CA TYR A 38 -19.06 -0.32 1.79
C TYR A 38 -18.76 1.19 1.86
N PHE A 39 -17.51 1.59 1.63
CA PHE A 39 -17.14 3.02 1.72
C PHE A 39 -17.68 3.83 0.53
N VAL A 40 -17.84 3.22 -0.64
CA VAL A 40 -18.47 3.87 -1.80
C VAL A 40 -19.94 4.06 -1.48
N GLN A 41 -20.66 2.99 -1.14
CA GLN A 41 -22.07 3.07 -0.74
C GLN A 41 -22.31 4.13 0.33
N ARG A 42 -21.46 4.17 1.37
CA ARG A 42 -21.67 5.08 2.50
C ARG A 42 -21.32 6.53 2.20
N SER A 43 -20.31 6.80 1.38
CA SER A 43 -19.69 8.14 1.32
C SER A 43 -19.47 8.68 -0.09
N LEU A 44 -19.42 7.83 -1.12
CA LEU A 44 -19.06 8.20 -2.49
C LEU A 44 -20.05 7.66 -3.53
N GLU A 45 -21.25 7.23 -3.14
CA GLU A 45 -22.24 6.64 -4.04
C GLU A 45 -22.58 7.58 -5.19
N TRP A 46 -22.74 8.88 -4.89
CA TRP A 46 -22.97 9.95 -5.86
C TRP A 46 -21.83 10.17 -6.88
N LEU A 47 -20.64 9.62 -6.61
CA LEU A 47 -19.47 9.69 -7.47
C LEU A 47 -19.22 8.37 -8.22
N SER A 48 -20.00 7.32 -7.96
CA SER A 48 -19.87 6.06 -8.69
C SER A 48 -20.26 6.27 -10.15
N LEU A 49 -19.40 5.77 -11.05
CA LEU A 49 -19.62 5.77 -12.50
C LEU A 49 -19.93 4.35 -13.01
N HIS A 50 -20.15 3.42 -12.08
CA HIS A 50 -20.39 2.03 -12.41
C HIS A 50 -21.69 1.88 -13.20
N GLY A 51 -21.58 1.35 -14.42
CA GLY A 51 -22.71 1.21 -15.34
C GLY A 51 -22.91 2.39 -16.28
N ASP A 52 -22.39 3.58 -15.95
CA ASP A 52 -22.44 4.77 -16.81
C ASP A 52 -21.27 4.83 -17.79
N VAL A 53 -20.13 4.24 -17.43
CA VAL A 53 -18.94 4.13 -18.30
C VAL A 53 -18.47 2.68 -18.40
N PRO A 54 -17.73 2.31 -19.48
CA PRO A 54 -17.10 1.00 -19.56
C PRO A 54 -16.12 0.76 -18.41
N ALA A 55 -16.02 -0.48 -17.95
CA ALA A 55 -15.04 -0.88 -16.94
C ALA A 55 -13.62 -0.53 -17.40
N LEU A 56 -12.88 0.19 -16.56
CA LEU A 56 -11.55 0.72 -16.89
C LEU A 56 -10.45 -0.32 -16.68
N PHE A 57 -10.60 -1.18 -15.67
CA PHE A 57 -9.61 -2.20 -15.29
C PHE A 57 -10.06 -3.61 -15.68
N GLY A 58 -11.37 -3.84 -15.79
CA GLY A 58 -11.95 -5.12 -16.20
C GLY A 58 -11.48 -6.26 -15.29
N THR A 59 -10.95 -7.33 -15.88
CA THR A 59 -10.51 -8.52 -15.14
C THR A 59 -9.32 -8.25 -14.21
N LEU A 60 -8.47 -7.26 -14.53
CA LEU A 60 -7.39 -6.85 -13.63
C LEU A 60 -7.95 -6.27 -12.32
N GLY A 61 -9.16 -5.71 -12.34
CA GLY A 61 -9.82 -5.16 -11.17
C GLY A 61 -10.17 -6.20 -10.10
N HIS A 62 -10.03 -7.50 -10.38
CA HIS A 62 -10.18 -8.56 -9.39
C HIS A 62 -8.96 -8.68 -8.48
N VAL A 63 -7.75 -8.54 -9.01
CA VAL A 63 -6.49 -8.78 -8.29
C VAL A 63 -5.73 -7.50 -7.94
N LEU A 64 -6.07 -6.39 -8.61
CA LEU A 64 -5.36 -5.13 -8.46
C LEU A 64 -5.42 -4.56 -7.02
N PRO A 65 -6.54 -4.62 -6.28
CA PRO A 65 -6.56 -4.20 -4.88
C PRO A 65 -5.57 -4.98 -4.01
N GLY A 66 -5.42 -6.29 -4.25
CA GLY A 66 -4.45 -7.16 -3.57
C GLY A 66 -3.01 -6.68 -3.74
N PHE A 67 -2.66 -6.13 -4.91
CA PHE A 67 -1.35 -5.49 -5.14
C PHE A 67 -1.26 -4.10 -4.49
N ILE A 68 -2.27 -3.24 -4.72
CA ILE A 68 -2.25 -1.82 -4.36
C ILE A 68 -2.10 -1.62 -2.85
N HIS A 69 -2.79 -2.39 -2.02
CA HIS A 69 -2.75 -2.20 -0.56
C HIS A 69 -1.35 -2.36 0.03
N PRO A 70 -0.69 -3.54 -0.04
CA PRO A 70 0.63 -3.71 0.54
C PRO A 70 1.67 -2.82 -0.14
N PHE A 71 1.53 -2.53 -1.42
CA PHE A 71 2.39 -1.56 -2.11
C PHE A 71 2.29 -0.17 -1.48
N SER A 72 1.07 0.39 -1.44
CA SER A 72 0.81 1.76 -1.01
C SER A 72 1.14 1.98 0.45
N PHE A 73 0.65 1.09 1.33
CA PHE A 73 0.88 1.22 2.77
C PHE A 73 2.36 1.06 3.13
N SER A 74 3.11 0.21 2.41
CA SER A 74 4.55 0.09 2.61
C SER A 74 5.29 1.38 2.24
N LEU A 75 4.95 1.99 1.10
CA LEU A 75 5.58 3.25 0.66
C LEU A 75 5.24 4.42 1.58
N ILE A 76 3.98 4.55 1.99
CA ILE A 76 3.55 5.59 2.94
C ILE A 76 4.27 5.41 4.28
N THR A 77 4.28 4.19 4.83
CA THR A 77 4.95 3.90 6.10
C THR A 77 6.44 4.18 6.01
N ALA A 78 7.10 3.78 4.92
CA ALA A 78 8.52 4.07 4.71
C ALA A 78 8.80 5.57 4.55
N GLY A 79 7.94 6.31 3.85
CA GLY A 79 8.02 7.77 3.74
C GLY A 79 7.96 8.45 5.11
N LEU A 80 7.01 8.02 5.96
CA LEU A 80 6.84 8.56 7.30
C LEU A 80 7.97 8.16 8.25
N ALA A 81 8.33 6.88 8.32
CA ALA A 81 9.30 6.35 9.27
C ALA A 81 10.77 6.61 8.88
N GLY A 82 11.06 6.82 7.60
CA GLY A 82 12.43 7.00 7.11
C GLY A 82 13.36 5.82 7.42
N PRO A 83 12.97 4.56 7.11
CA PRO A 83 13.66 3.37 7.59
C PRO A 83 15.04 3.18 6.95
N THR A 84 15.83 2.29 7.56
CA THR A 84 17.00 1.67 6.93
C THR A 84 16.56 0.57 5.97
N ARG A 85 17.49 -0.04 5.21
CA ARG A 85 17.15 -1.16 4.31
C ARG A 85 16.50 -2.35 5.04
N ARG A 86 16.98 -2.67 6.25
CA ARG A 86 16.36 -3.72 7.08
C ARG A 86 14.98 -3.31 7.54
N GLY A 87 14.81 -2.06 7.99
CA GLY A 87 13.49 -1.52 8.35
C GLY A 87 12.50 -1.53 7.18
N ALA A 88 12.96 -1.27 5.96
CA ALA A 88 12.14 -1.35 4.75
C ALA A 88 11.62 -2.78 4.51
N ALA A 89 12.47 -3.79 4.69
CA ALA A 89 12.05 -5.19 4.60
C ALA A 89 10.98 -5.53 5.65
N VAL A 90 11.19 -5.10 6.90
CA VAL A 90 10.21 -5.30 7.99
C VAL A 90 8.87 -4.64 7.67
N ILE A 91 8.88 -3.40 7.17
CA ILE A 91 7.65 -2.69 6.77
C ILE A 91 6.90 -3.45 5.67
N CYS A 92 7.60 -3.86 4.61
CA CYS A 92 6.97 -4.55 3.48
C CYS A 92 6.42 -5.92 3.89
N LEU A 93 7.17 -6.67 4.70
CA LEU A 93 6.72 -7.95 5.25
C LEU A 93 5.51 -7.76 6.18
N ALA A 94 5.53 -6.75 7.05
CA ALA A 94 4.41 -6.48 7.96
C ALA A 94 3.11 -6.22 7.19
N TRP A 95 3.16 -5.37 6.16
CA TRP A 95 1.99 -5.09 5.33
C TRP A 95 1.56 -6.29 4.48
N PHE A 96 2.50 -7.06 3.92
CA PHE A 96 2.19 -8.33 3.24
C PHE A 96 1.45 -9.31 4.16
N PHE A 97 1.99 -9.55 5.37
CA PHE A 97 1.39 -10.47 6.33
C PHE A 97 0.01 -9.99 6.80
N LEU A 98 -0.14 -8.69 7.08
CA LEU A 98 -1.42 -8.15 7.53
C LEU A 98 -2.51 -8.32 6.45
N ASN A 99 -2.19 -8.02 5.19
CA ASN A 99 -3.13 -8.23 4.08
C ASN A 99 -3.44 -9.72 3.87
N THR A 100 -2.42 -10.58 3.96
CA THR A 100 -2.59 -12.04 3.91
C THR A 100 -3.50 -12.55 5.04
N LEU A 101 -3.41 -12.00 6.24
CA LEU A 101 -4.28 -12.35 7.36
C LEU A 101 -5.73 -11.96 7.10
N PHE A 102 -5.98 -10.78 6.50
CA PHE A 102 -7.33 -10.39 6.09
C PHE A 102 -7.90 -11.35 5.04
N GLU A 103 -7.09 -11.72 4.06
CA GLU A 103 -7.45 -12.67 3.00
C GLU A 103 -7.77 -14.07 3.56
N LEU A 104 -6.91 -14.57 4.45
CA LEU A 104 -7.16 -15.81 5.18
C LEU A 104 -8.40 -15.70 6.09
N GLY A 105 -8.68 -14.53 6.63
CA GLY A 105 -9.91 -14.29 7.39
C GLY A 105 -11.16 -14.50 6.56
N GLN A 106 -11.14 -14.14 5.27
CA GLN A 106 -12.25 -14.44 4.35
C GLN A 106 -12.34 -15.93 4.03
N LYS A 107 -11.21 -16.64 3.96
CA LYS A 107 -11.18 -18.11 3.82
C LYS A 107 -11.84 -18.81 5.01
N TYR A 108 -11.61 -18.32 6.23
CA TYR A 108 -12.15 -18.85 7.48
C TYR A 108 -13.29 -17.98 8.04
N LYS A 109 -14.16 -17.50 7.14
CA LYS A 109 -15.18 -16.47 7.42
C LYS A 109 -15.97 -16.65 8.71
N ASP A 110 -16.42 -17.87 9.04
CA ASP A 110 -17.26 -18.10 10.22
C ASP A 110 -16.46 -17.93 11.52
N ILE A 111 -15.22 -18.40 11.56
CA ILE A 111 -14.33 -18.22 12.71
C ILE A 111 -13.99 -16.74 12.84
N THR A 112 -13.56 -16.11 11.75
CA THR A 112 -13.08 -14.72 11.81
C THR A 112 -14.20 -13.73 12.08
N ALA A 113 -15.40 -13.92 11.52
CA ALA A 113 -16.57 -13.09 11.83
C ALA A 113 -16.93 -13.14 13.32
N ASN A 114 -16.83 -14.30 13.96
CA ASN A 114 -17.09 -14.46 15.39
C ASN A 114 -15.98 -13.86 16.29
N LEU A 115 -14.80 -13.57 15.74
CA LEU A 115 -13.72 -12.88 16.44
C LEU A 115 -13.85 -11.35 16.36
N VAL A 116 -14.74 -10.82 15.52
CA VAL A 116 -14.95 -9.37 15.41
C VAL A 116 -15.55 -8.86 16.73
N PRO A 117 -14.87 -7.94 17.44
CA PRO A 117 -15.38 -7.44 18.71
C PRO A 117 -16.68 -6.67 18.52
N GLY A 118 -17.70 -6.93 19.35
CA GLY A 118 -19.00 -6.24 19.22
C GLY A 118 -18.95 -4.71 19.35
N TRP A 119 -17.89 -4.14 19.93
CA TRP A 119 -17.71 -2.68 19.96
C TRP A 119 -17.37 -2.08 18.58
N PHE A 120 -16.93 -2.87 17.61
CA PHE A 120 -16.70 -2.42 16.24
C PHE A 120 -17.98 -1.84 15.61
N GLY A 121 -19.16 -2.39 15.95
CA GLY A 121 -20.45 -1.87 15.49
C GLY A 121 -20.76 -0.43 15.93
N ARG A 122 -19.97 0.15 16.85
CA ARG A 122 -20.12 1.53 17.34
C ARG A 122 -19.07 2.48 16.78
N VAL A 123 -18.10 1.99 16.01
CA VAL A 123 -17.01 2.80 15.47
C VAL A 123 -17.17 2.92 13.96
N PRO A 124 -17.29 4.14 13.40
CA PRO A 124 -17.43 4.33 11.95
C PRO A 124 -16.32 3.64 11.16
N TYR A 125 -16.69 3.06 10.03
CA TYR A 125 -15.94 2.15 9.16
C TYR A 125 -15.62 0.76 9.74
N LEU A 126 -15.55 0.59 11.06
CA LEU A 126 -15.31 -0.72 11.68
C LEU A 126 -16.58 -1.56 11.79
N GLU A 127 -17.77 -0.95 11.73
CA GLU A 127 -19.04 -1.69 11.76
C GLU A 127 -19.19 -2.65 10.57
N ASN A 128 -18.43 -2.43 9.49
CA ASN A 128 -18.41 -3.30 8.32
C ASN A 128 -17.43 -4.48 8.44
N THR A 129 -16.61 -4.58 9.49
CA THR A 129 -15.57 -5.63 9.57
C THR A 129 -16.15 -7.05 9.54
N GLU A 130 -17.27 -7.30 10.23
CA GLU A 130 -17.91 -8.62 10.17
C GLU A 130 -18.44 -8.93 8.76
N ALA A 131 -19.11 -7.96 8.15
CA ALA A 131 -19.63 -8.09 6.78
C ALA A 131 -18.51 -8.31 5.75
N PHE A 132 -17.36 -7.64 5.93
CA PHE A 132 -16.16 -7.85 5.12
C PHE A 132 -15.71 -9.31 5.13
N PHE A 133 -15.62 -9.95 6.30
CA PHE A 133 -15.22 -11.36 6.37
C PHE A 133 -16.30 -12.31 5.85
N ARG A 134 -17.58 -12.04 6.14
CA ARG A 134 -18.68 -12.93 5.72
C ARG A 134 -18.93 -12.92 4.22
N ARG A 135 -18.79 -11.76 3.57
CA ARG A 135 -19.07 -11.56 2.13
C ARG A 135 -17.82 -11.61 1.26
N GLY A 136 -16.63 -11.47 1.86
CA GLY A 136 -15.36 -11.61 1.17
C GLY A 136 -15.18 -13.01 0.57
N ILE A 137 -14.41 -13.07 -0.52
CA ILE A 137 -14.11 -14.31 -1.24
C ILE A 137 -12.60 -14.45 -1.25
N PHE A 138 -12.11 -15.53 -0.65
CA PHE A 138 -10.71 -15.86 -0.68
C PHE A 138 -10.25 -16.15 -2.12
N ASP A 139 -9.25 -15.42 -2.61
CA ASP A 139 -8.59 -15.65 -3.89
C ASP A 139 -7.06 -15.85 -3.71
N PRO A 140 -6.51 -17.03 -4.06
CA PRO A 140 -5.07 -17.26 -4.05
C PRO A 140 -4.27 -16.26 -4.91
N TRP A 141 -4.88 -15.68 -5.96
CA TRP A 141 -4.23 -14.66 -6.77
C TRP A 141 -4.01 -13.37 -6.01
N ASP A 142 -4.86 -13.05 -5.04
CA ASP A 142 -4.66 -11.88 -4.18
C ASP A 142 -3.42 -12.03 -3.31
N ILE A 143 -3.10 -13.23 -2.80
CA ILE A 143 -1.83 -13.48 -2.09
C ILE A 143 -0.62 -13.24 -2.98
N THR A 144 -0.70 -13.67 -4.24
CA THR A 144 0.38 -13.46 -5.22
C THR A 144 0.53 -11.97 -5.55
N ALA A 145 -0.59 -11.27 -5.75
CA ALA A 145 -0.63 -9.83 -5.98
C ALA A 145 -0.07 -9.06 -4.77
N MET A 146 -0.40 -9.47 -3.54
CA MET A 146 0.12 -8.88 -2.32
C MET A 146 1.63 -9.03 -2.20
N ALA A 147 2.15 -10.23 -2.50
CA ALA A 147 3.59 -10.48 -2.52
C ALA A 147 4.29 -9.61 -3.56
N ALA A 148 3.73 -9.49 -4.76
CA ALA A 148 4.24 -8.62 -5.82
C ALA A 148 4.22 -7.14 -5.41
N GLY A 149 3.14 -6.67 -4.76
CA GLY A 149 3.02 -5.30 -4.26
C GLY A 149 4.06 -4.96 -3.19
N ALA A 150 4.23 -5.85 -2.21
CA ALA A 150 5.25 -5.70 -1.17
C ALA A 150 6.68 -5.75 -1.72
N ALA A 151 6.96 -6.67 -2.65
CA ALA A 151 8.27 -6.77 -3.31
C ALA A 151 8.59 -5.51 -4.13
N THR A 152 7.61 -5.01 -4.89
CA THR A 152 7.76 -3.78 -5.67
C THR A 152 8.03 -2.57 -4.78
N ALA A 153 7.27 -2.42 -3.69
CA ALA A 153 7.51 -1.36 -2.71
C ALA A 153 8.92 -1.45 -2.11
N PHE A 154 9.36 -2.65 -1.73
CA PHE A 154 10.71 -2.85 -1.21
C PHE A 154 11.80 -2.43 -2.20
N ILE A 155 11.65 -2.79 -3.49
CA ILE A 155 12.59 -2.38 -4.55
C ILE A 155 12.66 -0.86 -4.66
N ILE A 156 11.51 -0.17 -4.70
CA ILE A 156 11.46 1.30 -4.79
C ILE A 156 12.13 1.95 -3.58
N ILE A 157 11.87 1.45 -2.37
CA ILE A 157 12.50 1.96 -1.15
C ILE A 157 14.01 1.70 -1.17
N ALA A 158 14.43 0.50 -1.60
CA ALA A 158 15.84 0.12 -1.68
C ALA A 158 16.63 0.99 -2.67
N VAL A 159 16.06 1.27 -3.86
CA VAL A 159 16.64 2.20 -4.84
C VAL A 159 16.71 3.62 -4.28
N SER A 160 15.68 4.04 -3.54
CA SER A 160 15.66 5.35 -2.88
C SER A 160 16.73 5.51 -1.78
N LEU A 161 17.20 4.39 -1.21
CA LEU A 161 18.30 4.37 -0.24
C LEU A 161 19.68 4.45 -0.92
N THR A 162 19.85 3.87 -2.11
CA THR A 162 21.13 3.86 -2.83
C THR A 162 21.43 5.17 -3.55
N GLY A 163 20.44 5.99 -3.89
CA GLY A 163 20.62 7.32 -4.50
C GLY A 163 21.51 8.30 -3.70
N ARG A 164 21.93 7.96 -2.46
CA ARG A 164 22.91 8.69 -1.66
C ARG A 164 24.38 8.50 -2.08
N THR A 165 24.72 7.45 -2.81
CA THR A 165 26.14 7.15 -3.13
C THR A 165 26.68 7.86 -4.38
N GLY A 166 25.86 8.66 -5.06
CA GLY A 166 26.15 9.19 -6.40
C GLY A 166 26.78 10.58 -6.50
N HIS A 167 27.21 11.21 -5.40
CA HIS A 167 27.98 12.45 -5.51
C HIS A 167 29.19 12.42 -4.56
N PRO A 168 30.33 11.86 -4.98
CA PRO A 168 31.58 12.34 -4.43
C PRO A 168 31.66 13.79 -4.89
N LEU A 169 31.40 14.75 -3.99
CA LEU A 169 32.08 16.03 -4.09
C LEU A 169 33.56 15.69 -3.96
N ARG A 170 34.17 15.43 -5.11
CA ARG A 170 35.60 15.28 -5.31
C ARG A 170 36.17 16.58 -4.79
N GLY A 171 36.60 16.56 -3.53
CA GLY A 171 37.27 17.66 -2.87
C GLY A 171 38.55 17.92 -3.65
N TRP A 172 38.45 18.77 -4.65
CA TRP A 172 39.58 19.41 -5.29
C TRP A 172 40.22 20.27 -4.21
N ARG A 173 41.26 19.72 -3.55
CA ARG A 173 42.23 20.53 -2.83
C ARG A 173 43.21 21.06 -3.88
N PRO A 174 43.23 22.36 -4.20
CA PRO A 174 44.34 22.89 -4.96
C PRO A 174 45.62 22.68 -4.15
N ALA A 175 46.56 21.96 -4.75
CA ALA A 175 47.91 21.83 -4.25
C ALA A 175 48.62 23.17 -4.39
N GLY A 176 49.32 23.58 -3.33
CA GLY A 176 50.35 24.62 -3.39
C GLY A 176 49.90 25.98 -2.87
N THR A 177 50.50 26.38 -1.76
CA THR A 177 51.71 27.20 -1.84
C THR A 177 52.54 26.99 -0.58
N ALA A 178 53.62 26.21 -0.70
CA ALA A 178 54.77 26.41 0.16
C ALA A 178 55.39 27.76 -0.24
N LYS A 179 55.38 28.74 0.67
CA LYS A 179 56.28 29.87 0.60
C LYS A 179 57.22 29.80 1.81
N LYS A 180 58.49 29.86 1.44
CA LYS A 180 59.75 29.88 2.19
C LYS A 180 59.69 30.60 3.53
#